data_AF-A0A2V5VUY8-F1
#
_entry.id   AF-A0A2V5VUY8-F1
#
_cell.length_a   1.000
_cell.length_b   1.000
_cell.length_c   1.000
_cell.angle_alpha   90.00
_cell.angle_beta   90.00
_cell.angle_gamma   90.00
#
_symmetry.space_group_name_H-M   'P 1'
#
loop_
_entity.id
_entity.type
_entity.pdbx_description
1 polymer ?
#
loop_
_entity_poly.entity_id
_entity_poly.type
_entity_poly.pdbx_seq_one_letter_code
_entity_poly.pdbx_strand_id
1 'polypeptide(L)'
;MDKVQRLGLSLPLDLERLAVMRGCDYYDRDLGPRIPPLGEVPLSNTELAIALIVPSLRPSAREIRLAAALLGAPDVQADDAAALAVQENCADVVRYIALCGRRFEPENSSWQTLLDRLPDTKIDADRL
;
A
#
# COMPACT_ATOMS: atom_id res chain seq x y z
N MET A 1 2.96 12.80 2.65
CA MET A 1 3.14 11.80 3.74
C MET A 1 3.34 12.36 5.16
N ASP A 2 3.15 13.67 5.41
CA ASP A 2 3.41 14.33 6.71
C ASP A 2 2.63 13.75 7.90
N LYS A 3 1.49 13.08 7.65
CA LYS A 3 0.71 12.42 8.68
C LYS A 3 1.45 11.24 9.31
N VAL A 4 2.12 10.40 8.50
CA VAL A 4 2.90 9.25 8.96
C VAL A 4 4.07 9.69 9.83
N GLN A 5 4.77 10.77 9.42
CA GLN A 5 5.85 11.36 10.19
C GLN A 5 5.36 11.95 11.52
N ARG A 6 4.22 12.65 11.53
CA ARG A 6 3.60 13.17 12.77
C ARG A 6 3.18 12.08 13.74
N LEU A 7 2.85 10.90 13.25
CA LEU A 7 2.50 9.73 14.06
C LEU A 7 3.73 8.95 14.56
N GLY A 8 4.95 9.40 14.24
CA GLY A 8 6.18 8.71 14.63
C GLY A 8 6.42 7.39 13.90
N LEU A 9 5.66 7.10 12.84
CA LEU A 9 5.80 5.89 12.01
C LEU A 9 6.88 6.09 10.95
N SER A 10 8.05 6.55 11.38
CA SER A 10 9.14 6.94 10.47
C SER A 10 9.95 5.76 9.93
N LEU A 11 9.76 4.55 10.47
CA LEU A 11 10.49 3.36 10.04
C LEU A 11 9.60 2.46 9.18
N PRO A 12 10.12 1.94 8.05
CA PRO A 12 9.44 0.93 7.23
C PRO A 12 8.83 -0.22 8.05
N LEU A 13 9.55 -0.69 9.06
CA LEU A 13 9.12 -1.77 9.95
C LEU A 13 7.83 -1.46 10.73
N ASP A 14 7.57 -0.20 11.06
CA ASP A 14 6.35 0.19 11.79
C ASP A 14 5.12 0.13 10.88
N LEU A 15 5.28 0.49 9.60
CA LEU A 15 4.23 0.38 8.59
C LEU A 15 3.93 -1.10 8.29
N GLU A 16 4.96 -1.93 8.16
CA GLU A 16 4.78 -3.37 7.94
C GLU A 16 4.03 -4.03 9.10
N ARG A 17 4.40 -3.71 10.34
CA ARG A 17 3.71 -4.22 11.54
C ARG A 17 2.25 -3.77 11.60
N LEU A 18 1.98 -2.52 11.25
CA LEU A 18 0.60 -2.02 11.19
C LEU A 18 -0.20 -2.74 10.11
N ALA A 19 0.38 -3.02 8.94
CA ALA A 19 -0.29 -3.77 7.88
C ALA A 19 -0.61 -5.22 8.31
N VAL A 20 0.32 -5.88 9.00
CA VAL A 20 0.10 -7.20 9.61
C VAL A 20 -1.06 -7.18 10.61
N MET A 21 -1.11 -6.18 11.49
CA MET A 21 -2.23 -6.01 12.42
C MET A 21 -3.57 -5.74 11.74
N ARG A 22 -3.56 -5.22 10.52
CA ARG A 22 -4.75 -4.92 9.70
C ARG A 22 -5.19 -6.09 8.81
N GLY A 23 -4.66 -7.29 9.03
CA GLY A 23 -5.11 -8.51 8.33
C GLY A 23 -4.13 -9.08 7.32
N CYS A 24 -2.89 -8.56 7.26
CA CYS A 24 -1.82 -9.10 6.43
C CYS A 24 -0.94 -10.13 7.20
N ASP A 25 -1.53 -10.93 8.09
CA ASP A 25 -0.84 -11.80 9.06
C ASP A 25 0.00 -12.93 8.45
N TYR A 26 -0.30 -13.32 7.21
CA TYR A 26 0.49 -14.26 6.43
C TYR A 26 1.91 -13.75 6.11
N TYR A 27 2.20 -12.46 6.32
CA TYR A 27 3.54 -11.89 6.28
C TYR A 27 4.26 -11.82 7.66
N ASP A 28 3.62 -12.21 8.78
CA ASP A 28 4.16 -12.05 10.14
C ASP A 28 5.46 -12.85 10.39
N ARG A 29 5.69 -13.94 9.64
CA ARG A 29 6.80 -14.89 9.87
C ARG A 29 8.22 -14.29 9.85
N ASP A 30 8.41 -13.11 9.28
CA ASP A 30 9.73 -12.50 9.11
C ASP A 30 9.97 -11.26 10.00
N LEU A 31 8.99 -10.81 10.79
CA LEU A 31 9.05 -9.52 11.51
C LEU A 31 9.69 -9.58 12.91
N GLY A 32 10.09 -10.77 13.36
CA GLY A 32 10.59 -10.98 14.72
C GLY A 32 9.51 -10.78 15.80
N PRO A 33 9.89 -10.70 17.09
CA PRO A 33 8.93 -10.54 18.17
C PRO A 33 8.12 -9.24 18.02
N ARG A 34 6.79 -9.36 18.15
CA ARG A 34 5.86 -8.24 18.09
C ARG A 34 6.18 -7.25 19.20
N ILE A 35 6.64 -6.07 18.82
CA ILE A 35 6.51 -4.89 19.67
C ILE A 35 5.15 -4.30 19.30
N PRO A 36 4.12 -4.39 20.16
CA PRO A 36 2.81 -3.83 19.83
C PRO A 36 2.97 -2.32 19.59
N PRO A 37 2.46 -1.77 18.47
CA PRO A 37 2.41 -0.33 18.32
C PRO A 37 1.42 0.26 19.34
N LEU A 38 1.77 1.47 19.76
CA LEU A 38 1.07 2.34 20.71
C LEU A 38 -0.37 2.63 20.24
N GLY A 39 -1.37 2.01 20.86
CA GLY A 39 -2.78 2.40 20.74
C GLY A 39 -3.38 2.37 19.33
N GLU A 40 -4.56 2.98 19.19
CA GLU A 40 -5.23 3.12 17.90
C GLU A 40 -4.48 4.15 17.04
N VAL A 41 -3.85 3.69 15.96
CA VAL A 41 -3.15 4.56 15.01
C VAL A 41 -4.18 5.13 14.03
N PRO A 42 -4.37 6.46 13.95
CA PRO A 42 -5.39 7.09 13.11
C PRO A 42 -4.93 7.19 11.64
N LEU A 43 -4.47 6.06 11.08
CA LEU A 43 -4.07 5.90 9.68
C LEU A 43 -5.03 4.91 9.02
N SER A 44 -5.64 5.32 7.90
CA SER A 44 -6.55 4.45 7.15
C SER A 44 -5.77 3.37 6.39
N ASN A 45 -6.45 2.31 5.94
CA ASN A 45 -5.84 1.27 5.12
C ASN A 45 -5.33 1.84 3.78
N THR A 46 -6.04 2.80 3.20
CA THR A 46 -5.59 3.54 2.01
C THR A 46 -4.29 4.30 2.28
N GLU A 47 -4.25 5.09 3.36
CA GLU A 47 -3.05 5.87 3.71
C GLU A 47 -1.86 4.95 4.01
N LEU A 48 -2.10 3.83 4.70
CA LEU A 48 -1.09 2.83 5.00
C LEU A 48 -0.55 2.15 3.74
N ALA A 49 -1.44 1.78 2.80
CA ALA A 49 -1.02 1.15 1.56
C ALA A 49 -0.12 2.08 0.74
N ILE A 50 -0.51 3.35 0.59
CA ILE A 50 0.31 4.34 -0.11
C ILE A 50 1.61 4.62 0.63
N ALA A 51 1.56 4.68 1.96
CA ALA A 51 2.73 4.90 2.80
C ALA A 51 3.81 3.84 2.57
N LEU A 52 3.43 2.57 2.39
CA LEU A 52 4.35 1.46 2.15
C LEU A 52 5.09 1.53 0.80
N ILE A 53 4.55 2.24 -0.19
CA ILE A 53 5.07 2.23 -1.58
C ILE A 53 5.51 3.60 -2.08
N VAL A 54 5.55 4.59 -1.20
CA VAL A 54 6.03 5.92 -1.56
C VAL A 54 7.51 5.86 -1.97
N PRO A 55 7.94 6.53 -3.05
CA PRO A 55 9.27 6.31 -3.63
C PRO A 55 10.41 6.74 -2.72
N SER A 56 10.16 7.69 -1.81
CA SER A 56 11.18 8.16 -0.85
C SER A 56 11.63 7.07 0.12
N LEU A 57 10.83 6.01 0.30
CA LEU A 57 11.18 4.85 1.14
C LEU A 57 11.89 3.73 0.38
N ARG A 58 11.94 3.77 -0.96
CA ARG A 58 12.48 2.69 -1.82
C ARG A 58 11.89 1.33 -1.43
N PRO A 59 10.59 1.13 -1.70
CA PRO A 59 9.86 -0.03 -1.20
C PRO A 59 10.49 -1.34 -1.71
N SER A 60 10.62 -2.29 -0.81
CA SER A 60 10.96 -3.68 -1.11
C SER A 60 9.76 -4.41 -1.73
N ALA A 61 10.03 -5.55 -2.36
CA ALA A 61 8.98 -6.45 -2.87
C ALA A 61 8.00 -6.91 -1.77
N ARG A 62 8.38 -6.86 -0.50
CA ARG A 62 7.52 -7.20 0.63
C ARG A 62 6.52 -6.06 0.92
N GLU A 63 6.97 -4.82 0.95
CA GLU A 63 6.11 -3.66 1.16
C GLU A 63 5.12 -3.47 0.00
N ILE A 64 5.55 -3.70 -1.24
CA ILE A 64 4.66 -3.70 -2.42
C ILE A 64 3.55 -4.73 -2.27
N ARG A 65 3.87 -5.93 -1.75
CA ARG A 65 2.90 -7.00 -1.52
C ARG A 65 1.93 -6.70 -0.38
N LEU A 66 2.40 -6.05 0.69
CA LEU A 66 1.53 -5.57 1.77
C LEU A 66 0.58 -4.47 1.29
N ALA A 67 1.08 -3.52 0.50
CA ALA A 67 0.25 -2.49 -0.10
C ALA A 67 -0.79 -3.09 -1.06
N ALA A 68 -0.42 -4.09 -1.86
CA ALA A 68 -1.37 -4.80 -2.71
C ALA A 68 -2.50 -5.46 -1.91
N ALA A 69 -2.17 -6.15 -0.81
CA ALA A 69 -3.17 -6.74 0.06
C ALA A 69 -4.13 -5.70 0.65
N LEU A 70 -3.60 -4.56 1.11
CA LEU A 70 -4.42 -3.47 1.65
C LEU A 70 -5.31 -2.82 0.58
N LEU A 71 -4.77 -2.54 -0.61
CA LEU A 71 -5.53 -1.92 -1.71
C LEU A 71 -6.67 -2.80 -2.23
N GLY A 72 -6.53 -4.12 -2.10
CA GLY A 72 -7.55 -5.08 -2.52
C GLY A 72 -8.66 -5.28 -1.50
N ALA A 73 -8.50 -4.71 -0.29
CA ALA A 73 -9.46 -4.89 0.79
C ALA A 73 -10.79 -4.19 0.50
N PRO A 74 -11.95 -4.77 0.89
CA PRO A 74 -13.27 -4.21 0.58
C PRO A 74 -13.55 -2.82 1.16
N ASP A 75 -12.85 -2.44 2.23
CA ASP A 75 -12.99 -1.17 2.93
C ASP A 75 -12.13 -0.05 2.33
N VAL A 76 -11.22 -0.37 1.41
CA VAL A 76 -10.42 0.62 0.69
C VAL A 76 -11.18 1.19 -0.50
N GLN A 77 -11.37 2.50 -0.50
CA GLN A 77 -11.96 3.23 -1.62
C GLN A 77 -10.91 3.46 -2.71
N ALA A 78 -11.11 2.82 -3.87
CA ALA A 78 -10.17 2.87 -4.99
C ALA A 78 -9.95 4.29 -5.54
N ASP A 79 -10.99 5.14 -5.57
CA ASP A 79 -10.86 6.53 -6.02
C ASP A 79 -9.93 7.34 -5.09
N ASP A 80 -10.07 7.18 -3.77
CA ASP A 80 -9.20 7.85 -2.78
C ASP A 80 -7.76 7.35 -2.89
N ALA A 81 -7.58 6.04 -3.08
CA ALA A 81 -6.26 5.43 -3.28
C ALA A 81 -5.57 5.96 -4.55
N ALA A 82 -6.31 6.07 -5.66
CA ALA A 82 -5.77 6.63 -6.90
C ALA A 82 -5.37 8.11 -6.74
N ALA A 83 -6.23 8.92 -6.11
CA ALA A 83 -5.95 10.33 -5.86
C ALA A 83 -4.69 10.51 -4.99
N LEU A 84 -4.59 9.73 -3.91
CA LEU A 84 -3.44 9.80 -3.00
C LEU A 84 -2.15 9.29 -3.67
N ALA A 85 -2.23 8.26 -4.50
CA ALA A 85 -1.08 7.75 -5.24
C ALA A 85 -0.48 8.79 -6.21
N VAL A 86 -1.33 9.58 -6.87
CA VAL A 86 -0.89 10.69 -7.73
C VAL A 86 -0.25 11.79 -6.89
N GLN A 87 -0.86 12.17 -5.77
CA GLN A 87 -0.34 13.20 -4.87
C GLN A 87 1.04 12.84 -4.30
N GLU A 88 1.24 11.57 -3.95
CA GLU A 88 2.48 11.08 -3.35
C GLU A 88 3.48 10.50 -4.38
N ASN A 89 3.21 10.70 -5.67
CA ASN A 89 4.08 10.31 -6.79
C ASN A 89 4.45 8.82 -6.84
N CYS A 90 3.50 7.93 -6.51
CA CYS A 90 3.61 6.47 -6.62
C CYS A 90 2.51 5.84 -7.48
N ALA A 91 1.87 6.64 -8.34
CA ALA A 91 0.81 6.20 -9.25
C ALA A 91 1.23 5.05 -10.18
N ASP A 92 2.49 4.99 -10.57
CA ASP A 92 3.08 3.92 -11.37
C ASP A 92 3.12 2.58 -10.60
N VAL A 93 3.56 2.59 -9.34
CA VAL A 93 3.57 1.42 -8.46
C VAL A 93 2.14 0.92 -8.22
N VAL A 94 1.19 1.83 -7.93
CA VAL A 94 -0.22 1.45 -7.73
C VAL A 94 -0.83 0.90 -9.01
N ARG A 95 -0.52 1.48 -10.18
CA ARG A 95 -0.98 0.95 -11.47
C ARG A 95 -0.42 -0.45 -11.71
N TYR A 96 0.84 -0.70 -11.37
CA TYR A 96 1.44 -2.04 -11.46
C TYR A 96 0.70 -3.05 -10.58
N ILE A 97 0.46 -2.69 -9.32
CA ILE A 97 -0.32 -3.50 -8.38
C ILE A 97 -1.71 -3.79 -8.96
N ALA A 98 -2.42 -2.78 -9.47
CA ALA A 98 -3.76 -2.94 -10.02
C ALA A 98 -3.79 -3.82 -11.29
N LEU A 99 -2.76 -3.75 -12.14
CA LEU A 99 -2.62 -4.65 -13.30
C LEU A 99 -2.45 -6.11 -12.85
N CYS A 100 -1.64 -6.35 -11.83
CA CYS A 100 -1.46 -7.67 -11.22
C CYS A 100 -2.76 -8.13 -10.53
N GLY A 101 -3.38 -7.28 -9.72
CA GLY A 101 -4.63 -7.56 -9.02
C GLY A 101 -5.73 -7.98 -9.99
N ARG A 102 -5.98 -7.18 -11.04
CA ARG A 102 -6.97 -7.52 -12.07
C ARG A 102 -6.70 -8.86 -12.77
N ARG A 103 -5.42 -9.25 -12.91
CA ARG A 103 -5.05 -10.52 -13.55
C ARG A 103 -5.39 -11.72 -12.67
N PHE A 104 -5.25 -11.60 -11.35
CA PHE A 104 -5.39 -12.71 -10.40
C PHE A 104 -6.72 -12.71 -9.62
N GLU A 105 -7.35 -11.56 -9.48
CA GLU A 105 -8.64 -11.31 -8.81
C GLU A 105 -9.55 -10.46 -9.72
N PRO A 106 -9.94 -10.95 -10.92
CA PRO A 106 -10.72 -10.19 -11.89
C PRO A 106 -12.11 -9.76 -11.38
N GLU A 107 -12.65 -10.43 -10.37
CA GLU A 107 -13.92 -10.12 -9.71
C GLU A 107 -13.87 -8.89 -8.79
N ASN A 108 -12.66 -8.48 -8.37
CA ASN A 108 -12.49 -7.31 -7.52
C ASN A 108 -12.47 -6.03 -8.38
N SER A 109 -13.60 -5.33 -8.39
CA SER A 109 -13.80 -4.12 -9.21
C SER A 109 -12.87 -2.97 -8.84
N SER A 110 -12.33 -2.94 -7.61
CA SER A 110 -11.38 -1.92 -7.17
C SER A 110 -10.16 -1.83 -8.08
N TRP A 111 -9.70 -2.97 -8.62
CA TRP A 111 -8.57 -3.00 -9.55
C TRP A 111 -8.86 -2.26 -10.84
N GLN A 112 -10.06 -2.44 -11.41
CA GLN A 112 -10.44 -1.72 -12.62
C GLN A 112 -10.62 -0.22 -12.34
N THR A 113 -11.25 0.14 -11.22
CA THR A 113 -11.40 1.54 -10.81
C THR A 113 -10.03 2.23 -10.66
N LEU A 114 -9.05 1.59 -10.03
CA LEU A 114 -7.69 2.13 -9.94
C LEU A 114 -7.09 2.36 -11.33
N LEU A 115 -7.21 1.40 -12.25
CA LEU A 115 -6.65 1.51 -13.60
C LEU A 115 -7.30 2.62 -14.44
N ASP A 116 -8.59 2.88 -14.24
CA ASP A 116 -9.34 3.94 -14.92
C ASP A 116 -9.02 5.33 -14.39
N ARG A 117 -8.62 5.43 -13.11
CA ARG A 117 -8.31 6.71 -12.44
C ARG A 117 -6.83 7.08 -12.50
N LEU A 118 -5.95 6.11 -12.65
CA LEU A 118 -4.50 6.33 -12.70
C LEU A 118 -4.03 6.67 -14.12
N PRO A 119 -2.99 7.51 -14.25
CA PRO A 119 -2.42 7.86 -15.55
C PRO A 119 -1.91 6.60 -16.27
N ASP A 120 -2.03 6.60 -17.61
CA ASP A 120 -1.49 5.52 -18.44
C ASP A 120 0.02 5.70 -18.64
N THR A 121 0.78 5.40 -17.60
CA THR A 121 2.23 5.45 -17.60
C THR A 121 2.82 4.09 -17.97
N LYS A 122 3.88 4.10 -18.78
CA LYS A 122 4.68 2.91 -19.05
C LYS A 122 5.35 2.46 -17.76
N ILE A 123 5.01 1.27 -17.28
CA ILE A 123 5.59 0.70 -16.07
C ILE A 123 6.98 0.19 -16.41
N ASP A 124 7.98 0.71 -15.71
CA ASP A 124 9.35 0.20 -15.79
C ASP A 124 9.54 -0.85 -14.71
N ALA A 125 9.39 -2.13 -15.08
CA ALA A 125 9.48 -3.25 -14.15
C ALA A 125 10.89 -3.41 -13.56
N ASP A 126 11.94 -2.88 -14.22
CA ASP A 126 13.32 -2.93 -13.73
C ASP A 126 13.60 -1.89 -12.64
N ARG A 127 12.62 -1.00 -12.38
CA ARG A 127 12.70 0.09 -11.40
C ARG A 127 11.87 -0.19 -10.13
N LEU A 128 11.11 -1.29 -10.11
CA LEU A 128 10.24 -1.73 -9.01
C LEU A 128 10.90 -2.78 -8.12
#